data_AF-M7CJL9-F1
#
_entry.id   AF-M7CJL9-F1
#
_cell.length_a   1.000
_cell.length_b   1.000
_cell.length_c   1.000
_cell.angle_alpha   90.00
_cell.angle_beta   90.00
_cell.angle_gamma   90.00
#
_symmetry.space_group_name_H-M   'P 1'
#
loop_
_entity.id
_entity.type
_entity.pdbx_description
1 polymer ?
#
loop_
_entity_poly.entity_id
_entity_poly.type
_entity_poly.pdbx_seq_one_letter_code
_entity_poly.pdbx_strand_id
1 'polypeptide(L)'
;MLWLKQNIIDYMEDDGFTRLDLAFDFEDDLSDYYAMTDKAVKKTVFYGRNGKPETKYFGVRDSDRFIRIYNKKQERKDNADVEVMSEHLWRVEVELKRDMVDYWNDCFNDLHILKPAWTTLEKINEQAMVYTLLHEESMWGKLSKNTKTKFKKLIREISPIDLTELMKSTLKSERKTIAKAD
;
A
#
# COMPACT_ATOMS: atom_id res chain seq x y z
N MET A 1 -5.19 -24.70 12.77
CA MET A 1 -3.81 -24.49 13.27
C MET A 1 -3.52 -25.23 14.60
N LEU A 2 -4.34 -26.21 15.01
CA LEU A 2 -4.26 -26.79 16.36
C LEU A 2 -2.98 -27.60 16.61
N TRP A 3 -2.52 -28.37 15.61
CA TRP A 3 -1.33 -29.21 15.74
C TRP A 3 -0.05 -28.41 15.96
N LEU A 4 0.19 -27.35 15.17
CA LEU A 4 1.40 -26.53 15.28
C LEU A 4 1.51 -25.86 16.65
N LYS A 5 0.39 -25.33 17.15
CA LYS A 5 0.33 -24.74 18.49
C LYS A 5 0.73 -25.77 19.56
N GLN A 6 0.00 -26.89 19.60
CA GLN A 6 0.15 -27.91 20.65
C GLN A 6 1.50 -28.63 20.63
N ASN A 7 2.13 -28.79 19.47
CA ASN A 7 3.31 -29.64 19.32
C ASN A 7 4.61 -28.86 19.20
N ILE A 8 4.56 -27.53 18.97
CA ILE A 8 5.75 -26.70 18.75
C ILE A 8 5.66 -25.42 19.58
N ILE A 9 4.65 -24.58 19.35
CA ILE A 9 4.58 -23.24 19.95
C ILE A 9 4.44 -23.31 21.47
N ASP A 10 3.59 -24.21 21.99
CA ASP A 10 3.37 -24.37 23.43
C ASP A 10 4.63 -24.85 24.19
N TYR A 11 5.69 -25.28 23.49
CA TYR A 11 6.99 -25.65 24.05
C TYR A 11 8.06 -24.55 23.95
N MET A 12 7.75 -23.42 23.32
CA MET A 12 8.65 -22.27 23.22
C MET A 12 8.52 -21.39 24.46
N GLU A 13 9.64 -20.78 24.88
CA GLU A 13 9.66 -19.73 25.90
C GLU A 13 9.96 -18.39 25.22
N ASP A 14 9.44 -17.30 25.79
CA ASP A 14 9.56 -15.93 25.23
C ASP A 14 9.09 -15.82 23.77
N ASP A 15 7.98 -16.50 23.44
CA ASP A 15 7.41 -16.48 22.09
C ASP A 15 6.68 -15.17 21.79
N GLY A 16 6.68 -14.81 20.51
CA GLY A 16 6.03 -13.60 20.01
C GLY A 16 6.19 -13.47 18.50
N PHE A 17 5.34 -12.65 17.89
CA PHE A 17 5.44 -12.40 16.46
C PHE A 17 6.63 -11.49 16.14
N THR A 18 7.58 -11.97 15.34
CA THR A 18 8.65 -11.11 14.81
C THR A 18 8.26 -10.44 13.49
N ARG A 19 7.19 -10.93 12.85
CA ARG A 19 6.67 -10.46 11.57
C ARG A 19 5.17 -10.72 11.45
N LEU A 20 4.45 -9.75 10.91
CA LEU A 20 3.04 -9.84 10.57
C LEU A 20 2.81 -9.12 9.24
N ASP A 21 2.12 -9.77 8.30
CA ASP A 21 1.82 -9.19 6.99
C ASP A 21 0.29 -9.02 6.86
N LEU A 22 -0.18 -7.77 6.74
CA LEU A 22 -1.58 -7.48 6.43
C LEU A 22 -1.77 -7.45 4.92
N ALA A 23 -2.72 -8.23 4.40
CA ALA A 23 -3.00 -8.31 2.97
C ALA A 23 -4.44 -7.86 2.67
N PHE A 24 -4.57 -6.84 1.82
CA PHE A 24 -5.85 -6.30 1.35
C PHE A 24 -5.96 -6.55 -0.15
N ASP A 25 -6.91 -7.39 -0.55
CA ASP A 25 -7.19 -7.67 -1.95
C ASP A 25 -8.28 -6.75 -2.50
N PHE A 26 -8.06 -6.24 -3.71
CA PHE A 26 -8.96 -5.35 -4.44
C PHE A 26 -9.26 -5.94 -5.82
N GLU A 27 -10.54 -6.00 -6.16
CA GLU A 27 -11.03 -6.36 -7.49
C GLU A 27 -11.07 -5.13 -8.43
N ASP A 28 -10.02 -4.30 -8.40
CA ASP A 28 -9.86 -3.10 -9.23
C ASP A 28 -8.41 -2.97 -9.69
N ASP A 29 -8.14 -2.23 -10.76
CA ASP A 29 -6.80 -2.03 -11.31
C ASP A 29 -6.05 -0.92 -10.55
N LEU A 30 -5.21 -1.31 -9.57
CA LEU A 30 -4.41 -0.35 -8.80
C LEU A 30 -3.21 0.24 -9.57
N SER A 31 -3.00 -0.13 -10.84
CA SER A 31 -2.03 0.55 -11.69
C SER A 31 -2.43 2.01 -11.96
N ASP A 32 -3.73 2.28 -12.10
CA ASP A 32 -4.32 3.59 -12.37
C ASP A 32 -4.39 4.51 -11.14
N TYR A 33 -4.06 3.99 -9.96
CA TYR A 33 -4.05 4.75 -8.71
C TYR A 33 -2.66 5.31 -8.41
N TYR A 34 -2.64 6.54 -7.90
CA TYR A 34 -1.44 7.17 -7.37
C TYR A 34 -1.30 6.86 -5.87
N ALA A 35 -0.24 6.15 -5.51
CA ALA A 35 0.05 5.81 -4.14
C ALA A 35 1.15 6.70 -3.56
N MET A 36 0.92 7.26 -2.38
CA MET A 36 1.88 8.11 -1.68
C MET A 36 1.85 7.90 -0.17
N THR A 37 2.93 8.27 0.48
CA THR A 37 3.03 8.32 1.93
C THR A 37 3.23 9.76 2.41
N ASP A 38 2.77 10.09 3.62
CA ASP A 38 3.04 11.42 4.21
C ASP A 38 4.54 11.62 4.44
N LYS A 39 5.22 10.59 4.96
CA LYS A 39 6.68 10.56 5.11
C LYS A 39 7.37 10.25 3.78
N ALA A 40 8.58 10.77 3.59
CA ALA A 40 9.41 10.41 2.44
C ALA A 40 10.06 9.04 2.68
N VAL A 41 9.69 8.06 1.88
CA VAL A 41 10.27 6.70 1.91
C VAL A 41 10.87 6.39 0.54
N LYS A 42 11.80 5.44 0.48
CA LYS A 42 12.27 4.90 -0.80
C LYS A 42 11.09 4.28 -1.54
N LYS A 43 11.02 4.50 -2.84
CA LYS A 43 10.00 3.90 -3.71
C LYS A 43 10.68 3.10 -4.81
N THR A 44 10.07 2.01 -5.23
CA THR A 44 10.51 1.23 -6.40
C THR A 44 9.28 0.79 -7.17
N VAL A 45 9.28 0.98 -8.48
CA VAL A 45 8.17 0.58 -9.34
C VAL A 45 8.72 -0.36 -10.41
N PHE A 46 8.10 -1.53 -10.52
CA PHE A 46 8.36 -2.49 -11.58
C PHE A 46 7.28 -2.34 -12.63
N TYR A 47 7.71 -2.23 -13.88
CA TYR A 47 6.83 -2.06 -15.03
C TYR A 47 6.83 -3.33 -15.86
N GLY A 48 5.64 -3.70 -16.33
CA GLY A 48 5.48 -4.78 -17.29
C GLY A 48 5.99 -4.40 -18.68
N ARG A 49 5.99 -5.38 -19.59
CA ARG A 49 6.38 -5.16 -21.00
C ARG A 49 5.46 -4.18 -21.74
N ASN A 50 4.24 -3.97 -21.24
CA ASN A 50 3.27 -3.00 -21.75
C ASN A 50 3.50 -1.58 -21.22
N GLY A 51 4.52 -1.36 -20.37
CA GLY A 51 4.81 -0.06 -19.76
C GLY A 51 3.88 0.32 -18.60
N LYS A 52 2.95 -0.55 -18.19
CA LYS A 52 2.12 -0.31 -17.00
C LYS A 52 2.87 -0.72 -15.72
N PRO A 53 2.70 0.02 -14.60
CA PRO A 53 3.16 -0.44 -13.30
C PRO A 53 2.51 -1.79 -12.97
N GLU A 54 3.30 -2.77 -12.53
CA GLU A 54 2.81 -4.08 -12.05
C GLU A 54 3.04 -4.25 -10.55
N THR A 55 4.07 -3.60 -10.01
CA THR A 55 4.41 -3.66 -8.59
C THR A 55 5.01 -2.33 -8.13
N LYS A 56 4.52 -1.80 -7.01
CA LYS A 56 4.99 -0.58 -6.35
C LYS A 56 5.43 -0.94 -4.92
N TYR A 57 6.66 -0.60 -4.55
CA TYR A 57 7.21 -0.79 -3.21
C TYR A 57 7.41 0.56 -2.53
N PHE A 58 7.08 0.62 -1.23
CA PHE A 58 7.29 1.77 -0.37
C PHE A 58 8.07 1.34 0.88
N GLY A 59 9.24 1.93 1.08
CA GLY A 59 10.22 1.51 2.08
C GLY A 59 11.26 0.55 1.52
N VAL A 60 11.95 -0.17 2.41
CA VAL A 60 12.93 -1.20 2.05
C VAL A 60 12.50 -2.49 2.71
N ARG A 61 12.75 -3.64 2.09
CA ARG A 61 12.31 -4.92 2.62
C ARG A 61 12.79 -5.19 4.06
N ASP A 62 13.97 -4.72 4.44
CA ASP A 62 14.54 -4.95 5.77
C ASP A 62 14.09 -3.94 6.85
N SER A 63 13.27 -2.94 6.51
CA SER A 63 12.71 -2.03 7.52
C SER A 63 11.54 -2.65 8.28
N ASP A 64 11.25 -2.07 9.45
CA ASP A 64 10.16 -2.51 10.34
C ASP A 64 8.78 -2.44 9.70
N ARG A 65 8.63 -1.61 8.66
CA ARG A 65 7.44 -1.54 7.82
C ARG A 65 7.82 -1.47 6.35
N PHE A 66 7.23 -2.33 5.54
CA PHE A 66 7.42 -2.38 4.09
C PHE A 66 6.09 -2.62 3.39
N ILE A 67 5.74 -1.77 2.41
CA ILE A 67 4.44 -1.83 1.73
C ILE A 67 4.64 -2.23 0.27
N ARG A 68 3.83 -3.17 -0.20
CA ARG A 68 3.79 -3.65 -1.58
C ARG A 68 2.40 -3.45 -2.15
N ILE A 69 2.29 -2.85 -3.32
CA ILE A 69 1.05 -2.76 -4.10
C ILE A 69 1.33 -3.45 -5.42
N TYR A 70 0.69 -4.58 -5.69
CA TYR A 70 1.05 -5.40 -6.85
C TYR A 70 -0.13 -6.13 -7.46
N ASN A 71 0.00 -6.43 -8.76
CA ASN A 71 -0.98 -7.21 -9.50
C ASN A 71 -0.91 -8.68 -9.05
N LYS A 72 -1.79 -9.06 -8.13
CA LYS A 72 -1.85 -10.39 -7.55
C LYS A 72 -2.33 -11.43 -8.56
N LYS A 73 -3.20 -11.05 -9.50
CA LYS A 73 -3.63 -11.92 -10.60
C LYS A 73 -2.43 -12.35 -11.45
N GLN A 74 -1.62 -11.39 -11.87
CA GLN A 74 -0.42 -11.64 -12.67
C GLN A 74 0.59 -12.51 -11.89
N GLU A 75 0.86 -12.17 -10.63
CA GLU A 75 1.77 -12.95 -9.78
C GLU A 75 1.32 -14.41 -9.61
N ARG A 76 0.01 -14.68 -9.42
CA ARG A 76 -0.51 -16.06 -9.33
C ARG A 76 -0.43 -16.81 -10.65
N LYS A 77 -0.68 -16.14 -11.77
CA LYS A 77 -0.53 -16.72 -13.10
C LYS A 77 0.91 -17.14 -13.35
N ASP A 78 1.88 -16.32 -12.96
CA ASP A 78 3.29 -16.61 -13.14
C ASP A 78 3.81 -17.74 -12.23
N ASN A 79 3.24 -17.90 -11.04
CA ASN A 79 3.75 -18.82 -10.02
C ASN A 79 3.01 -20.16 -9.90
N ALA A 80 1.72 -20.22 -10.19
CA ALA A 80 0.90 -21.38 -9.84
C ALA A 80 -0.17 -21.75 -10.89
N ASP A 81 -0.25 -21.03 -12.01
CA ASP A 81 -1.23 -21.24 -13.09
C ASP A 81 -2.69 -21.34 -12.59
N VAL A 82 -3.00 -20.65 -11.49
CA VAL A 82 -4.36 -20.63 -10.92
C VAL A 82 -5.17 -19.53 -11.57
N GLU A 83 -6.26 -19.91 -12.23
CA GLU A 83 -7.18 -18.98 -12.85
C GLU A 83 -7.96 -18.17 -11.78
N VAL A 84 -7.94 -16.85 -11.92
CA VAL A 84 -8.69 -15.91 -11.06
C VAL A 84 -9.86 -15.37 -11.87
N MET A 85 -11.08 -15.64 -11.39
CA MET A 85 -12.33 -15.27 -12.08
C MET A 85 -12.54 -13.77 -12.20
N SER A 86 -12.08 -12.97 -11.22
CA SER A 86 -12.20 -11.51 -11.27
C SER A 86 -11.32 -10.93 -12.37
N GLU A 87 -11.80 -9.89 -13.06
CA GLU A 87 -11.07 -9.22 -14.15
C GLU A 87 -9.72 -8.69 -13.67
N HIS A 88 -9.74 -8.01 -12.52
CA HIS A 88 -8.57 -7.48 -11.82
C HIS A 88 -8.45 -8.11 -10.44
N LEU A 89 -7.22 -8.37 -10.00
CA LEU A 89 -6.93 -8.69 -8.60
C LEU A 89 -5.59 -8.07 -8.23
N TRP A 90 -5.64 -7.04 -7.40
CA TRP A 90 -4.49 -6.35 -6.87
C TRP A 90 -4.43 -6.49 -5.36
N ARG A 91 -3.22 -6.54 -4.81
CA ARG A 91 -3.00 -6.64 -3.38
C ARG A 91 -2.19 -5.47 -2.85
N VAL A 92 -2.66 -4.90 -1.76
CA VAL A 92 -1.87 -4.03 -0.87
C VAL A 92 -1.42 -4.89 0.31
N GLU A 93 -0.12 -5.11 0.43
CA GLU A 93 0.49 -5.91 1.49
C GLU A 93 1.36 -5.02 2.37
N VAL A 94 1.06 -4.97 3.67
CA VAL A 94 1.82 -4.22 4.68
C VAL A 94 2.56 -5.22 5.55
N GLU A 95 3.85 -5.38 5.28
CA GLU A 95 4.76 -6.22 6.03
C GLU A 95 5.30 -5.44 7.23
N LEU A 96 5.05 -5.95 8.43
CA LEU A 96 5.47 -5.41 9.72
C LEU A 96 6.48 -6.35 10.35
N LYS A 97 7.53 -5.81 10.96
CA LYS A 97 8.58 -6.58 11.63
C LYS A 97 8.96 -5.95 12.95
N ARG A 98 9.61 -6.74 13.81
CA ARG A 98 10.12 -6.29 15.13
C ARG A 98 8.95 -5.65 15.89
N ASP A 99 9.18 -4.54 16.58
CA ASP A 99 8.20 -3.85 17.41
C ASP A 99 6.99 -3.30 16.61
N MET A 100 7.08 -3.16 15.28
CA MET A 100 5.96 -2.66 14.47
C MET A 100 4.78 -3.63 14.38
N VAL A 101 4.98 -4.91 14.73
CA VAL A 101 3.91 -5.91 14.77
C VAL A 101 2.81 -5.52 15.76
N ASP A 102 3.16 -4.92 16.90
CA ASP A 102 2.21 -4.52 17.94
C ASP A 102 1.35 -3.31 17.54
N TYR A 103 1.77 -2.60 16.49
CA TYR A 103 1.10 -1.41 15.95
C TYR A 103 0.33 -1.71 14.65
N TRP A 104 0.00 -2.97 14.39
CA TRP A 104 -0.66 -3.41 13.16
C TRP A 104 -1.99 -2.67 12.89
N ASN A 105 -2.70 -2.27 13.94
CA ASN A 105 -4.01 -1.64 13.84
C ASN A 105 -3.97 -0.20 13.26
N ASP A 106 -2.80 0.45 13.24
CA ASP A 106 -2.61 1.83 12.78
C ASP A 106 -1.44 1.96 11.77
N CYS A 107 -0.94 0.82 11.27
CA CYS A 107 0.35 0.75 10.59
C CYS A 107 0.41 1.39 9.19
N PHE A 108 -0.73 1.76 8.58
CA PHE A 108 -0.81 2.37 7.25
C PHE A 108 -1.56 3.71 7.24
N ASN A 109 -1.68 4.39 8.40
CA ASN A 109 -2.38 5.67 8.49
C ASN A 109 -1.76 6.80 7.64
N ASP A 110 -0.47 6.70 7.30
CA ASP A 110 0.23 7.66 6.44
C ASP A 110 0.25 7.25 4.95
N LEU A 111 -0.28 6.09 4.59
CA LEU A 111 -0.45 5.64 3.21
C LEU A 111 -1.72 6.26 2.63
N HIS A 112 -1.67 6.66 1.35
CA HIS A 112 -2.82 7.15 0.59
C HIS A 112 -2.80 6.50 -0.78
N ILE A 113 -3.89 5.87 -1.20
CA ILE A 113 -4.04 5.22 -2.52
C ILE A 113 -5.16 5.94 -3.26
N LEU A 114 -4.76 6.90 -4.08
CA LEU A 114 -5.60 7.99 -4.56
C LEU A 114 -5.90 7.87 -6.05
N LYS A 115 -7.04 8.44 -6.47
CA LYS A 115 -7.36 8.68 -7.89
C LYS A 115 -7.53 10.19 -8.13
N PRO A 116 -6.44 10.96 -8.32
CA PRO A 116 -6.52 12.43 -8.36
C PRO A 116 -7.22 12.94 -9.62
N ALA A 117 -8.25 13.76 -9.46
CA ALA A 117 -8.97 14.41 -10.56
C ALA A 117 -8.25 15.70 -10.99
N TRP A 118 -6.97 15.61 -11.35
CA TRP A 118 -6.13 16.79 -11.63
C TRP A 118 -6.66 17.70 -12.75
N THR A 119 -7.46 17.17 -13.67
CA THR A 119 -8.11 17.94 -14.74
C THR A 119 -9.17 18.93 -14.25
N THR A 120 -9.67 18.79 -13.01
CA THR A 120 -10.72 19.67 -12.45
C THR A 120 -10.16 20.94 -11.80
N LEU A 121 -8.84 21.05 -11.67
CA LEU A 121 -8.19 22.23 -11.11
C LEU A 121 -8.37 23.45 -12.04
N GLU A 122 -8.88 24.55 -11.48
CA GLU A 122 -9.10 25.81 -12.23
C GLU A 122 -7.79 26.48 -12.67
N LYS A 123 -6.75 26.41 -11.83
CA LYS A 123 -5.46 27.05 -12.10
C LYS A 123 -4.58 26.14 -12.95
N ILE A 124 -4.38 26.53 -14.21
CA ILE A 124 -3.54 25.80 -15.18
C ILE A 124 -2.15 25.47 -14.63
N ASN A 125 -1.51 26.40 -13.90
CA ASN A 125 -0.19 26.16 -13.32
C ASN A 125 -0.19 25.07 -12.23
N GLU A 126 -1.24 25.01 -11.41
CA GLU A 126 -1.39 23.96 -10.39
C GLU A 126 -1.73 22.63 -11.03
N GLN A 127 -2.60 22.64 -12.05
CA GLN A 127 -2.93 21.49 -12.86
C GLN A 127 -1.68 20.87 -13.52
N ALA A 128 -0.86 21.67 -14.20
CA ALA A 128 0.38 21.22 -14.83
C ALA A 128 1.40 20.69 -13.81
N MET A 129 1.51 21.34 -12.65
CA MET A 129 2.39 20.90 -11.57
C MET A 129 1.93 19.55 -11.00
N VAL A 130 0.63 19.40 -10.72
CA VAL A 130 0.07 18.13 -10.23
C VAL A 130 0.28 17.03 -11.27
N TYR A 131 -0.06 17.27 -12.54
CA TYR A 131 0.18 16.31 -13.61
C TYR A 131 1.63 15.84 -13.64
N THR A 132 2.58 16.79 -13.59
CA THR A 132 4.01 16.50 -13.56
C THR A 132 4.38 15.63 -12.34
N LEU A 133 3.90 15.96 -11.14
CA LEU A 133 4.22 15.22 -9.92
C LEU A 133 3.60 13.81 -9.85
N LEU A 134 2.48 13.58 -10.56
CA LEU A 134 1.84 12.26 -10.64
C LEU A 134 2.58 11.31 -11.58
N HIS A 135 3.25 11.83 -12.61
CA HIS A 135 3.90 11.03 -13.65
C HIS A 135 5.43 10.98 -13.50
N GLU A 136 6.04 12.01 -12.89
CA GLU A 136 7.49 12.13 -12.75
C GLU A 136 7.90 12.19 -11.27
N GLU A 137 8.10 11.02 -10.64
CA GLU A 137 8.43 10.91 -9.20
C GLU A 137 9.70 11.71 -8.84
N SER A 138 10.67 11.79 -9.76
CA SER A 138 11.92 12.55 -9.56
C SER A 138 11.68 14.04 -9.32
N MET A 139 10.56 14.60 -9.80
CA MET A 139 10.22 16.01 -9.66
C MET A 139 9.88 16.38 -8.21
N TRP A 140 9.40 15.44 -7.39
CA TRP A 140 9.28 15.66 -5.95
C TRP A 140 10.63 16.01 -5.33
N GLY A 141 11.73 15.40 -5.79
CA GLY A 141 13.08 15.66 -5.28
C GLY A 141 13.52 17.12 -5.39
N LYS A 142 13.01 17.85 -6.39
CA LYS A 142 13.38 19.25 -6.69
C LYS A 142 12.60 20.28 -5.87
N LEU A 143 11.54 19.87 -5.16
CA LEU A 143 10.66 20.77 -4.42
C LEU A 143 11.13 21.02 -2.97
N SER A 144 10.91 22.24 -2.48
CA SER A 144 11.07 22.58 -1.06
C SER A 144 10.10 21.79 -0.17
N LYS A 145 10.42 21.63 1.12
CA LYS A 145 9.53 20.93 2.08
C LYS A 145 8.11 21.52 2.09
N ASN A 146 7.98 22.84 2.11
CA ASN A 146 6.68 23.51 2.15
C ASN A 146 5.88 23.29 0.85
N THR A 147 6.57 23.33 -0.29
CA THR A 147 5.96 23.05 -1.60
C THR A 147 5.49 21.60 -1.69
N LYS A 148 6.29 20.64 -1.20
CA LYS A 148 5.89 19.23 -1.10
C LYS A 148 4.63 19.06 -0.27
N THR A 149 4.58 19.68 0.92
CA THR A 149 3.41 19.63 1.79
C THR A 149 2.18 20.21 1.11
N LYS A 150 2.31 21.36 0.44
CA LYS A 150 1.22 21.98 -0.34
C LYS A 150 0.65 21.02 -1.38
N PHE A 151 1.49 20.46 -2.25
CA PHE A 151 1.01 19.60 -3.33
C PHE A 151 0.54 18.23 -2.86
N LYS A 152 1.13 17.66 -1.81
CA LYS A 152 0.59 16.45 -1.14
C LYS A 152 -0.82 16.68 -0.59
N LYS A 153 -1.07 17.85 0.01
CA LYS A 153 -2.40 18.24 0.46
C LYS A 153 -3.36 18.40 -0.73
N LEU A 154 -2.96 19.16 -1.75
CA LEU A 154 -3.78 19.40 -2.94
C LEU A 154 -4.17 18.08 -3.64
N ILE A 155 -3.22 17.17 -3.85
CA ILE A 155 -3.47 15.87 -4.49
C ILE A 155 -4.51 15.06 -3.70
N ARG A 156 -4.45 15.07 -2.36
CA ARG A 156 -5.47 14.42 -1.52
C ARG A 156 -6.84 15.09 -1.68
N GLU A 157 -6.90 16.42 -1.64
CA GLU A 157 -8.17 17.17 -1.74
C GLU A 157 -8.88 16.98 -3.09
N ILE A 158 -8.13 16.86 -4.18
CA ILE A 158 -8.70 16.63 -5.52
C ILE A 158 -8.94 15.16 -5.85
N SER A 159 -8.72 14.25 -4.90
CA SER A 159 -8.92 12.81 -5.12
C SER A 159 -10.31 12.40 -4.65
N PRO A 160 -11.27 12.15 -5.56
CA PRO A 160 -12.59 11.65 -5.18
C PRO A 160 -12.56 10.25 -4.52
N ILE A 161 -11.49 9.49 -4.73
CA ILE A 161 -11.31 8.14 -4.19
C ILE A 161 -9.98 8.07 -3.45
N ASP A 162 -10.05 7.61 -2.19
CA ASP A 162 -8.91 7.12 -1.40
C ASP A 162 -9.23 5.73 -0.86
N LEU A 163 -8.60 4.70 -1.43
CA LEU A 163 -8.85 3.31 -1.04
C LEU A 163 -8.36 2.98 0.38
N THR A 164 -7.49 3.83 0.94
CA THR A 164 -6.99 3.66 2.31
C THR A 164 -8.12 3.76 3.33
N GLU A 165 -9.14 4.59 3.08
CA GLU A 165 -10.30 4.70 3.98
C GLU A 165 -11.11 3.40 4.02
N LEU A 166 -11.23 2.71 2.87
CA LEU A 166 -11.82 1.38 2.83
C LEU A 166 -10.99 0.39 3.66
N MET A 167 -9.66 0.36 3.47
CA MET A 167 -8.75 -0.49 4.24
C MET A 167 -8.91 -0.28 5.76
N LYS A 168 -8.95 0.98 6.20
CA LYS A 168 -9.16 1.34 7.61
C LYS A 168 -10.51 0.84 8.13
N SER A 169 -11.56 1.01 7.34
CA SER A 169 -12.91 0.56 7.72
C SER A 169 -12.99 -0.96 7.85
N THR A 170 -12.39 -1.70 6.91
CA THR A 170 -12.32 -3.17 6.91
C THR A 170 -11.48 -3.69 8.07
N LEU A 171 -10.32 -3.07 8.33
CA LEU A 171 -9.49 -3.45 9.48
C LEU A 171 -10.24 -3.26 10.80
N LYS A 172 -11.00 -2.16 10.91
CA LYS A 172 -11.81 -1.86 12.10
C LYS A 172 -12.95 -2.86 12.28
N SER A 173 -13.63 -3.28 11.21
CA SER A 173 -14.71 -4.27 11.29
C SER A 173 -14.17 -5.65 11.67
N GLU A 174 -13.04 -6.05 11.10
CA GLU A 174 -12.42 -7.36 11.35
C GLU A 174 -11.51 -7.41 12.57
N ARG A 175 -11.30 -6.28 13.26
CA ARG A 175 -10.36 -6.17 14.38
C ARG A 175 -10.56 -7.25 15.44
N LYS A 176 -11.82 -7.55 15.79
CA LYS A 176 -12.14 -8.58 16.80
C LYS A 176 -11.89 -10.00 16.30
N THR A 177 -11.99 -10.25 15.00
CA THR A 177 -11.70 -11.56 14.40
C THR A 177 -10.19 -11.77 14.38
N ILE A 178 -9.45 -10.74 13.96
CA ILE A 178 -7.98 -10.76 13.88
C ILE A 178 -7.37 -10.88 15.29
N ALA A 179 -7.81 -10.06 16.25
CA ALA A 179 -7.30 -10.08 17.63
C ALA A 179 -7.70 -11.32 18.45
N LYS A 180 -8.53 -12.22 17.91
CA LYS A 180 -8.81 -13.53 18.51
C LYS A 180 -7.91 -14.64 17.95
N ALA A 181 -7.18 -14.35 16.88
CA ALA A 181 -6.21 -15.25 16.28
C ALA A 181 -4.81 -15.09 16.91
N ASP A 182 -4.58 -13.97 17.60
CA ASP A 182 -3.52 -13.75 18.60
C ASP A 182 -3.90 -14.43 19.93
#